data_AF-A0A929CJI1-F1
#
_entry.id   AF-A0A929CJI1-F1
#
_cell.length_a   1.000
_cell.length_b   1.000
_cell.length_c   1.000
_cell.angle_alpha   90.00
_cell.angle_beta   90.00
_cell.angle_gamma   90.00
#
_symmetry.space_group_name_H-M   'P 1'
#
loop_
_entity.id
_entity.type
_entity.pdbx_description
1 polymer ?
#
loop_
_entity_poly.entity_id
_entity_poly.type
_entity_poly.pdbx_seq_one_letter_code
_entity_poly.pdbx_strand_id
1 'polypeptide(L)'
;MKKLLLLLMFISAGFAFGQDYTGAINSYLNSNQTLLGLQSQDFEDIAVANHSYSNSMELENVYVIQRYQGIEIFNSNSSFAIKEGSVIYSSLSFSENITQKVNTTSPSISALTAIGKAAQELNINNPSNLELLETISENSFVYSNGSISLENIPVKLVFQKMEDLSLRLAWDLSIYVLDGSHYYSVRIDAITGTLLATNDWVVSCDFGENSNPISVTNEESVLFPENEAISFNVVGGAQYRVFAMPIESPSHGTDALTADPSGDGDGSPFGWHDTDGAPGAEFTITRGNNVWSQDDINGNNGTGSSADGGASLDFDFPYDFNAPPIDMIE
;
A
#
# COMPACT_ATOMS: atom_id res chain seq x y z
N MET A 1 23.35 11.73 56.08
CA MET A 1 23.23 10.50 55.25
C MET A 1 21.99 10.44 54.37
N LYS A 2 20.84 11.06 54.71
CA LYS A 2 19.65 11.11 53.83
C LYS A 2 19.68 12.12 52.68
N LYS A 3 20.56 13.13 52.72
CA LYS A 3 20.67 14.15 51.65
C LYS A 3 21.67 13.80 50.53
N LEU A 4 22.46 12.73 50.68
CA LEU A 4 23.46 12.31 49.68
C LEU A 4 22.91 11.26 48.69
N LEU A 5 21.85 10.53 49.07
CA LEU A 5 21.21 9.54 48.18
C LEU A 5 20.28 10.16 47.13
N LEU A 6 19.78 11.38 47.35
CA LEU A 6 18.92 12.08 46.39
C LEU A 6 19.69 12.73 45.23
N LEU A 7 21.02 12.87 45.34
CA LEU A 7 21.84 13.44 44.26
C LEU A 7 22.31 12.38 43.24
N LEU A 8 22.29 11.09 43.60
CA LEU A 8 22.62 10.00 42.67
C LEU A 8 21.44 9.52 41.81
N MET A 9 20.20 9.88 42.15
CA MET A 9 19.00 9.48 41.38
C MET A 9 18.69 10.41 40.19
N PHE A 10 19.47 11.48 39.99
CA PHE A 10 19.23 12.45 38.91
C PHE A 10 20.18 12.32 37.70
N ILE A 11 21.05 11.31 37.68
CA ILE A 11 22.03 11.08 36.58
C ILE A 11 21.62 9.91 35.66
N SER A 12 20.49 9.23 35.92
CA SER A 12 19.94 8.22 35.01
C SER A 12 18.82 8.78 34.13
N ALA A 13 18.91 10.05 33.73
CA ALA A 13 18.25 10.50 32.51
C ALA A 13 19.08 9.96 31.35
N GLY A 14 18.87 8.69 31.00
CA GLY A 14 19.40 8.13 29.77
C GLY A 14 18.95 9.04 28.64
N PHE A 15 19.91 9.64 27.94
CA PHE A 15 19.64 10.23 26.64
C PHE A 15 19.19 9.07 25.75
N ALA A 16 17.88 8.88 25.64
CA ALA A 16 17.30 8.21 24.51
C ALA A 16 17.56 9.13 23.31
N PHE A 17 18.77 9.04 22.75
CA PHE A 17 18.99 9.53 21.40
C PHE A 17 18.13 8.62 20.52
N GLY A 18 17.05 9.16 19.95
CA GLY A 18 16.46 8.53 18.77
C GLY A 18 17.58 8.31 17.77
N GLN A 19 17.70 7.11 17.21
CA GLN A 19 18.77 6.82 16.25
C GLN A 19 18.67 7.79 15.08
N ASP A 20 19.65 8.67 14.94
CA ASP A 20 19.75 9.57 13.80
C ASP A 20 20.45 8.83 12.65
N TYR A 21 19.63 8.20 11.80
CA TYR A 21 20.10 7.49 10.61
C TYR A 21 20.77 8.42 9.60
N THR A 22 20.43 9.71 9.62
CA THR A 22 20.90 10.72 8.68
C THR A 22 22.42 10.83 8.70
N GLY A 23 23.05 10.73 9.89
CA GLY A 23 24.50 10.78 10.02
C GLY A 23 25.22 9.63 9.29
N ALA A 24 24.74 8.40 9.49
CA ALA A 24 25.28 7.21 8.83
C ALA A 24 25.10 7.27 7.30
N ILE A 25 23.91 7.70 6.86
CA ILE A 25 23.57 7.82 5.44
C ILE A 25 24.41 8.92 4.77
N ASN A 26 24.53 10.09 5.38
CA ASN A 26 25.39 11.17 4.86
C ASN A 26 26.85 10.75 4.79
N SER A 27 27.36 10.02 5.79
CA SER A 27 28.74 9.50 5.76
C SER A 27 28.95 8.54 4.59
N TYR A 28 27.99 7.63 4.37
CA TYR A 28 28.02 6.70 3.24
C TYR A 28 27.96 7.42 1.89
N LEU A 29 27.02 8.36 1.71
CA LEU A 29 26.85 9.11 0.47
C LEU A 29 28.10 9.94 0.15
N ASN A 30 28.66 10.65 1.13
CA ASN A 30 29.90 11.41 0.95
C ASN A 30 31.09 10.52 0.57
N SER A 31 31.20 9.34 1.19
CA SER A 31 32.30 8.41 0.91
C SER A 31 32.18 7.74 -0.47
N ASN A 32 30.96 7.57 -0.98
CA ASN A 32 30.68 6.85 -2.22
C ASN A 32 30.21 7.74 -3.37
N GLN A 33 30.15 9.06 -3.21
CA GLN A 33 29.55 10.00 -4.17
C GLN A 33 30.08 9.82 -5.62
N THR A 34 31.38 9.59 -5.79
CA THR A 34 31.98 9.38 -7.13
C THR A 34 31.52 8.07 -7.78
N LEU A 35 31.36 6.99 -7.01
CA LEU A 35 30.84 5.72 -7.50
C LEU A 35 29.36 5.81 -7.84
N LEU A 36 28.62 6.60 -7.08
CA LEU A 36 27.18 6.80 -7.21
C LEU A 36 26.80 7.86 -8.27
N GLY A 37 27.79 8.57 -8.86
CA GLY A 37 27.52 9.66 -9.81
C GLY A 37 26.91 10.92 -9.19
N LEU A 38 26.91 11.02 -7.86
CA LEU A 38 26.27 12.10 -7.12
C LEU A 38 27.25 13.22 -6.79
N GLN A 39 26.73 14.45 -6.71
CA GLN A 39 27.41 15.59 -6.11
C GLN A 39 26.90 15.82 -4.69
N SER A 40 27.67 16.51 -3.85
CA SER A 40 27.24 16.83 -2.48
C SER A 40 25.90 17.55 -2.45
N GLN A 41 25.66 18.46 -3.41
CA GLN A 41 24.40 19.18 -3.55
C GLN A 41 23.20 18.28 -3.85
N ASP A 42 23.42 17.07 -4.36
CA ASP A 42 22.33 16.15 -4.69
C ASP A 42 21.74 15.47 -3.44
N PHE A 43 22.44 15.48 -2.31
CA PHE A 43 21.97 14.86 -1.07
C PHE A 43 22.13 15.77 0.16
N GLU A 44 22.31 17.08 -0.04
CA GLU A 44 22.27 18.08 1.03
C GLU A 44 20.90 18.16 1.72
N ASP A 45 19.83 17.87 0.97
CA ASP A 45 18.45 17.89 1.45
C ASP A 45 17.79 16.52 1.24
N ILE A 46 17.95 15.65 2.23
CA ILE A 46 17.31 14.33 2.28
C ILE A 46 16.45 14.22 3.53
N ALA A 47 15.39 13.41 3.47
CA ALA A 47 14.51 13.15 4.60
C ALA A 47 14.28 11.65 4.78
N VAL A 48 14.39 11.17 6.02
CA VAL A 48 13.97 9.80 6.37
C VAL A 48 12.44 9.76 6.32
N ALA A 49 11.90 8.97 5.40
CA ALA A 49 10.47 8.80 5.20
C ALA A 49 9.89 7.71 6.11
N ASN A 50 10.62 6.60 6.25
CA ASN A 50 10.23 5.49 7.12
C ASN A 50 11.45 4.67 7.54
N HIS A 51 11.32 3.89 8.61
CA HIS A 51 12.31 2.90 8.99
C HIS A 51 11.67 1.68 9.66
N SER A 52 12.36 0.55 9.65
CA SER A 52 11.93 -0.68 10.31
C SER A 52 13.12 -1.55 10.67
N TYR A 53 13.13 -2.08 11.88
CA TYR A 53 14.14 -3.04 12.32
C TYR A 53 13.80 -4.45 11.83
N SER A 54 14.79 -5.15 11.26
CA SER A 54 14.69 -6.56 10.89
C SER A 54 15.35 -7.43 11.96
N ASN A 55 14.54 -8.21 12.70
CA ASN A 55 15.04 -9.16 13.68
C ASN A 55 15.88 -10.28 13.05
N SER A 56 15.50 -10.76 11.85
CA SER A 56 16.20 -11.87 11.19
C SER A 56 17.56 -11.46 10.62
N MET A 57 17.71 -10.20 10.20
CA MET A 57 18.95 -9.66 9.64
C MET A 57 19.78 -8.87 10.66
N GLU A 58 19.18 -8.55 11.81
CA GLU A 58 19.73 -7.72 12.87
C GLU A 58 20.24 -6.36 12.36
N LEU A 59 19.39 -5.65 11.60
CA LEU A 59 19.71 -4.36 11.00
C LEU A 59 18.47 -3.46 10.87
N GLU A 60 18.70 -2.17 10.65
CA GLU A 60 17.66 -1.18 10.38
C GLU A 60 17.50 -0.98 8.86
N ASN A 61 16.28 -1.17 8.35
CA ASN A 61 15.91 -0.76 7.00
C ASN A 61 15.40 0.68 7.06
N VAL A 62 16.09 1.60 6.38
CA VAL A 62 15.76 3.03 6.37
C VAL A 62 15.45 3.48 4.95
N TYR A 63 14.30 4.13 4.78
CA TYR A 63 13.83 4.68 3.51
C TYR A 63 13.98 6.18 3.52
N VAL A 64 14.64 6.72 2.50
CA VAL A 64 15.00 8.14 2.39
C VAL A 64 14.48 8.70 1.08
N ILE A 65 13.93 9.91 1.15
CA ILE A 65 13.47 10.70 0.01
C ILE A 65 14.45 11.85 -0.23
N GLN A 66 14.75 12.09 -1.51
CA GLN A 66 15.53 13.23 -1.95
C GLN A 66 14.65 14.47 -2.08
N ARG A 67 15.14 15.61 -1.62
CA ARG A 67 14.46 16.90 -1.72
C ARG A 67 15.36 17.95 -2.33
N TYR A 68 14.75 19.04 -2.78
CA TYR A 68 15.45 20.24 -3.18
C TYR A 68 14.71 21.45 -2.64
N GLN A 69 15.36 22.22 -1.76
CA GLN A 69 14.75 23.35 -1.06
C GLN A 69 13.45 22.98 -0.33
N GLY A 70 13.41 21.81 0.32
CA GLY A 70 12.27 21.30 1.07
C GLY A 70 11.17 20.64 0.21
N ILE A 71 11.28 20.67 -1.12
CA ILE A 71 10.33 20.06 -2.05
C ILE A 71 10.83 18.67 -2.44
N GLU A 72 9.99 17.66 -2.30
CA GLU A 72 10.35 16.28 -2.62
C GLU A 72 10.51 16.04 -4.11
N ILE A 73 11.51 15.25 -4.48
CA ILE A 73 11.61 14.68 -5.82
C ILE A 73 10.77 13.41 -5.84
N PHE A 74 9.72 13.41 -6.66
CA PHE A 74 8.77 12.32 -6.75
C PHE A 74 9.49 11.01 -7.13
N ASN A 75 9.14 9.94 -6.42
CA ASN A 75 9.71 8.61 -6.60
C ASN A 75 11.24 8.52 -6.43
N SER A 76 11.83 9.37 -5.59
CA SER A 76 13.25 9.32 -5.21
C SER A 76 13.55 8.39 -4.02
N ASN A 77 12.58 7.58 -3.62
CA ASN A 77 12.68 6.64 -2.50
C ASN A 77 13.92 5.74 -2.67
N SER A 78 14.81 5.84 -1.70
CA SER A 78 16.08 5.11 -1.65
C SER A 78 16.17 4.35 -0.35
N SER A 79 16.60 3.10 -0.42
CA SER A 79 16.65 2.18 0.72
C SER A 79 18.08 2.01 1.20
N PHE A 80 18.27 2.05 2.52
CA PHE A 80 19.55 1.84 3.20
C PHE A 80 19.39 0.77 4.27
N ALA A 81 20.28 -0.21 4.28
CA ALA A 81 20.37 -1.17 5.37
C ALA A 81 21.51 -0.74 6.30
N ILE A 82 21.19 -0.44 7.56
CA ILE A 82 22.13 0.08 8.55
C ILE A 82 22.35 -0.97 9.64
N LYS A 83 23.59 -1.42 9.80
CA LYS A 83 24.00 -2.34 10.86
C LYS A 83 25.13 -1.70 11.66
N GLU A 84 24.99 -1.70 12.99
CA GLU A 84 25.97 -1.11 13.91
C GLU A 84 26.34 0.36 13.57
N GLY A 85 25.34 1.14 13.14
CA GLY A 85 25.53 2.55 12.77
C GLY A 85 26.21 2.80 11.43
N SER A 86 26.43 1.76 10.62
CA SER A 86 27.04 1.86 9.29
C SER A 86 26.11 1.33 8.20
N VAL A 87 26.08 2.00 7.04
CA VAL A 87 25.35 1.50 5.86
C VAL A 87 26.10 0.31 5.28
N ILE A 88 25.46 -0.86 5.25
CA ILE A 88 26.01 -2.09 4.68
C ILE A 88 25.43 -2.41 3.30
N TYR A 89 24.29 -1.81 2.95
CA TYR A 89 23.66 -1.90 1.64
C TYR A 89 22.88 -0.63 1.33
N SER A 90 22.85 -0.24 0.06
CA SER A 90 22.03 0.87 -0.43
C SER A 90 21.44 0.55 -1.80
N SER A 91 20.20 0.95 -2.04
CA SER A 91 19.58 1.02 -3.36
C SER A 91 19.02 2.41 -3.57
N LEU A 92 19.56 3.15 -4.54
CA LEU A 92 19.32 4.58 -4.73
C LEU A 92 18.46 4.86 -5.96
N SER A 93 17.52 5.79 -5.79
CA SER A 93 16.68 6.36 -6.86
C SER A 93 16.88 7.88 -6.98
N PHE A 94 17.98 8.40 -6.43
CA PHE A 94 18.29 9.83 -6.43
C PHE A 94 18.55 10.36 -7.85
N SER A 95 18.20 11.61 -8.06
CA SER A 95 18.52 12.37 -9.26
C SER A 95 19.85 13.10 -9.07
N GLU A 96 20.72 12.99 -10.07
CA GLU A 96 22.04 13.64 -10.11
C GLU A 96 21.93 15.08 -10.64
N ASN A 97 22.85 15.96 -10.26
CA ASN A 97 22.96 17.35 -10.74
C ASN A 97 21.65 18.15 -10.62
N ILE A 98 20.94 18.03 -9.50
CA ILE A 98 19.57 18.56 -9.31
C ILE A 98 19.46 20.05 -9.66
N THR A 99 20.41 20.86 -9.19
CA THR A 99 20.41 22.32 -9.37
C THR A 99 20.39 22.73 -10.85
N GLN A 100 20.90 21.89 -11.75
CA GLN A 100 20.92 22.15 -13.20
C GLN A 100 19.66 21.66 -13.91
N LYS A 101 18.83 20.84 -13.24
CA LYS A 101 17.68 20.14 -13.83
C LYS A 101 16.34 20.71 -13.38
N VAL A 102 16.29 21.42 -12.26
CA VAL A 102 15.08 22.08 -11.77
C VAL A 102 14.74 23.33 -12.59
N ASN A 103 13.46 23.54 -12.87
CA ASN A 103 12.99 24.73 -13.59
C ASN A 103 12.71 25.93 -12.67
N THR A 104 12.11 25.68 -11.51
CA THR A 104 11.69 26.67 -10.51
C THR A 104 11.33 25.97 -9.20
N THR A 105 11.30 26.70 -8.10
CA THR A 105 10.83 26.21 -6.78
C THR A 105 9.54 26.90 -6.33
N SER A 106 9.04 27.88 -7.11
CA SER A 106 7.80 28.60 -6.81
C SER A 106 6.70 28.23 -7.81
N PRO A 107 5.55 27.70 -7.34
CA PRO A 107 4.42 27.39 -8.22
C PRO A 107 3.75 28.68 -8.71
N SER A 108 3.30 28.69 -9.97
CA SER A 108 2.51 29.79 -10.55
C SER A 108 1.00 29.50 -10.52
N ILE A 109 0.61 28.23 -10.39
CA ILE A 109 -0.79 27.81 -10.17
C ILE A 109 -0.96 27.26 -8.76
N SER A 110 -2.16 27.46 -8.19
CA SER A 110 -2.50 26.94 -6.87
C SER A 110 -2.82 25.44 -6.90
N ALA A 111 -2.74 24.76 -5.75
CA ALA A 111 -3.17 23.38 -5.57
C ALA A 111 -4.63 23.17 -6.00
N LEU A 112 -5.54 24.09 -5.64
CA LEU A 112 -6.94 24.06 -6.07
C LEU A 112 -7.08 24.12 -7.61
N THR A 113 -6.31 25.00 -8.26
CA THR A 113 -6.29 25.09 -9.73
C THR A 113 -5.78 23.78 -10.34
N ALA A 114 -4.79 23.13 -9.73
CA ALA A 114 -4.27 21.86 -10.20
C ALA A 114 -5.32 20.73 -10.14
N ILE A 115 -6.17 20.67 -9.10
CA ILE A 115 -7.27 19.70 -9.03
C ILE A 115 -8.21 19.88 -10.23
N GLY A 116 -8.61 21.12 -10.54
CA GLY A 116 -9.45 21.41 -11.70
C GLY A 116 -8.79 21.03 -13.03
N LYS A 117 -7.47 21.23 -13.15
CA LYS A 117 -6.70 20.81 -14.33
C LYS A 117 -6.61 19.30 -14.47
N ALA A 118 -6.37 18.58 -13.38
CA ALA A 118 -6.38 17.12 -13.37
C ALA A 118 -7.74 16.57 -13.79
N ALA A 119 -8.84 17.10 -13.25
CA ALA A 119 -10.19 16.68 -13.62
C ALA A 119 -10.46 16.86 -15.13
N GLN A 120 -10.00 17.98 -15.70
CA GLN A 120 -10.10 18.24 -17.15
C GLN A 120 -9.28 17.24 -17.98
N GLU A 121 -8.03 16.98 -17.62
CA GLU A 121 -7.13 16.08 -18.36
C GLU A 121 -7.56 14.61 -18.27
N LEU A 122 -8.15 14.21 -17.13
CA LEU A 122 -8.72 12.88 -16.93
C LEU A 122 -10.11 12.71 -17.58
N ASN A 123 -10.65 13.75 -18.22
CA ASN A 123 -12.00 13.77 -18.80
C ASN A 123 -13.12 13.38 -17.82
N ILE A 124 -12.97 13.76 -16.54
CA ILE A 124 -14.00 13.57 -15.51
C ILE A 124 -14.79 14.87 -15.27
N ASN A 125 -15.85 14.80 -14.47
CA ASN A 125 -16.65 15.97 -14.13
C ASN A 125 -15.80 17.06 -13.47
N ASN A 126 -16.18 18.33 -13.68
CA ASN A 126 -15.53 19.43 -12.96
C ASN A 126 -15.83 19.34 -11.47
N PRO A 127 -14.83 19.56 -10.60
CA PRO A 127 -15.05 19.55 -9.16
C PRO A 127 -16.03 20.65 -8.74
N SER A 128 -16.86 20.33 -7.76
CA SER A 128 -17.84 21.24 -7.14
C SER A 128 -17.69 21.23 -5.63
N ASN A 129 -17.86 22.39 -4.97
CA ASN A 129 -17.74 22.52 -3.51
C ASN A 129 -16.42 21.97 -2.95
N LEU A 130 -15.30 22.23 -3.64
CA LEU A 130 -13.97 21.93 -3.10
C LEU A 130 -13.68 22.85 -1.91
N GLU A 131 -13.43 22.24 -0.77
CA GLU A 131 -13.07 22.91 0.48
C GLU A 131 -11.69 22.44 0.92
N LEU A 132 -10.86 23.36 1.42
CA LEU A 132 -9.60 23.00 2.06
C LEU A 132 -9.91 22.47 3.47
N LEU A 133 -9.62 21.20 3.70
CA LEU A 133 -9.87 20.53 4.98
C LEU A 133 -8.67 20.64 5.91
N GLU A 134 -7.46 20.45 5.37
CA GLU A 134 -6.23 20.43 6.16
C GLU A 134 -5.05 21.04 5.39
N THR A 135 -4.21 21.78 6.13
CA THR A 135 -2.88 22.22 5.68
C THR A 135 -1.83 21.46 6.48
N ILE A 136 -1.25 20.43 5.87
CA ILE A 136 -0.22 19.57 6.50
C ILE A 136 1.10 20.34 6.60
N SER A 137 1.45 21.08 5.54
CA SER A 137 2.65 21.93 5.47
C SER A 137 2.45 23.05 4.45
N GLU A 138 3.47 23.91 4.26
CA GLU A 138 3.43 25.03 3.29
C GLU A 138 3.02 24.59 1.88
N ASN A 139 3.37 23.37 1.49
CA ASN A 139 3.18 22.84 0.13
C ASN A 139 2.39 21.52 0.12
N SER A 140 1.63 21.22 1.17
CA SER A 140 0.89 19.96 1.31
C SER A 140 -0.47 20.20 1.95
N PHE A 141 -1.53 19.79 1.26
CA PHE A 141 -2.92 20.10 1.58
C PHE A 141 -3.80 18.88 1.42
N VAL A 142 -4.97 18.90 2.07
CA VAL A 142 -6.05 17.94 1.84
C VAL A 142 -7.31 18.72 1.54
N TYR A 143 -7.90 18.47 0.37
CA TYR A 143 -9.18 19.04 -0.04
C TYR A 143 -10.31 18.01 0.09
N SER A 144 -11.55 18.50 0.19
CA SER A 144 -12.73 17.65 0.09
C SER A 144 -12.77 16.93 -1.27
N ASN A 145 -13.61 15.90 -1.36
CA ASN A 145 -13.68 15.04 -2.54
C ASN A 145 -14.24 15.72 -3.83
N GLY A 146 -14.75 16.95 -3.71
CA GLY A 146 -15.18 17.78 -4.83
C GLY A 146 -16.32 17.20 -5.69
N SER A 147 -17.05 16.19 -5.21
CA SER A 147 -18.00 15.38 -6.00
C SER A 147 -17.37 14.73 -7.25
N ILE A 148 -16.06 14.47 -7.21
CA ILE A 148 -15.32 13.82 -8.30
C ILE A 148 -14.51 12.61 -7.81
N SER A 149 -14.35 12.49 -6.49
CA SER A 149 -13.56 11.46 -5.83
C SER A 149 -14.39 10.74 -4.75
N LEU A 150 -14.15 9.47 -4.51
CA LEU A 150 -14.67 8.72 -3.36
C LEU A 150 -13.97 9.15 -2.07
N GLU A 151 -12.69 9.53 -2.18
CA GLU A 151 -11.85 9.96 -1.06
C GLU A 151 -11.56 11.46 -1.12
N ASN A 152 -11.15 12.03 0.03
CA ASN A 152 -10.58 13.38 0.06
C ASN A 152 -9.33 13.45 -0.84
N ILE A 153 -9.07 14.63 -1.42
CA ILE A 153 -8.02 14.81 -2.43
C ILE A 153 -6.78 15.40 -1.76
N PRO A 154 -5.75 14.59 -1.43
CA PRO A 154 -4.46 15.12 -1.02
C PRO A 154 -3.77 15.80 -2.22
N VAL A 155 -3.11 16.92 -1.97
CA VAL A 155 -2.33 17.64 -2.97
C VAL A 155 -1.00 18.09 -2.36
N LYS A 156 0.11 17.76 -3.01
CA LYS A 156 1.46 18.08 -2.54
C LYS A 156 2.34 18.60 -3.66
N LEU A 157 3.17 19.60 -3.38
CA LEU A 157 4.16 20.08 -4.35
C LEU A 157 5.37 19.14 -4.38
N VAL A 158 5.76 18.72 -5.58
CA VAL A 158 6.88 17.81 -5.83
C VAL A 158 7.64 18.22 -7.09
N PHE A 159 8.84 17.67 -7.28
CA PHE A 159 9.52 17.64 -8.58
C PHE A 159 9.25 16.32 -9.29
N GLN A 160 8.58 16.36 -10.45
CA GLN A 160 8.42 15.22 -11.33
C GLN A 160 9.65 15.08 -12.24
N LYS A 161 10.28 13.91 -12.22
CA LYS A 161 11.35 13.56 -13.16
C LYS A 161 10.76 13.23 -14.52
N MET A 162 11.26 13.91 -15.56
CA MET A 162 10.84 13.72 -16.94
C MET A 162 11.77 12.73 -17.67
N GLU A 163 11.37 12.28 -18.86
CA GLU A 163 12.17 11.36 -19.69
C GLU A 163 13.54 11.92 -20.07
N ASP A 164 13.63 13.24 -20.29
CA ASP A 164 14.88 13.96 -20.57
C ASP A 164 15.74 14.21 -19.32
N LEU A 165 15.36 13.62 -18.19
CA LEU A 165 15.98 13.77 -16.86
C LEU A 165 15.84 15.16 -16.24
N SER A 166 15.06 16.07 -16.83
CA SER A 166 14.71 17.33 -16.18
C SER A 166 13.77 17.10 -14.99
N LEU A 167 13.78 18.04 -14.04
CA LEU A 167 12.94 18.03 -12.86
C LEU A 167 11.95 19.19 -12.95
N ARG A 168 10.67 18.85 -13.10
CA ARG A 168 9.59 19.82 -13.29
C ARG A 168 8.79 19.96 -12.01
N LEU A 169 8.67 21.19 -11.52
CA LEU A 169 7.81 21.48 -10.38
C LEU A 169 6.35 21.15 -10.73
N ALA A 170 5.71 20.33 -9.90
CA ALA A 170 4.39 19.78 -10.14
C ALA A 170 3.57 19.66 -8.85
N TRP A 171 2.26 19.73 -8.98
CA TRP A 171 1.31 19.29 -7.96
C TRP A 171 1.03 17.80 -8.15
N ASP A 172 1.41 16.98 -7.19
CA ASP A 172 1.01 15.58 -7.06
C ASP A 172 -0.33 15.52 -6.32
N LEU A 173 -1.32 14.85 -6.91
CA LEU A 173 -2.65 14.68 -6.32
C LEU A 173 -3.24 13.33 -6.70
N SER A 174 -4.21 12.87 -5.91
CA SER A 174 -4.90 11.61 -6.18
C SER A 174 -6.43 11.78 -6.26
N ILE A 175 -7.07 11.17 -7.25
CA ILE A 175 -8.52 11.19 -7.45
C ILE A 175 -9.01 9.74 -7.63
N TYR A 176 -9.83 9.26 -6.69
CA TYR A 176 -10.46 7.95 -6.79
C TYR A 176 -11.85 8.11 -7.39
N VAL A 177 -12.04 7.85 -8.69
CA VAL A 177 -13.30 8.24 -9.38
C VAL A 177 -14.53 7.57 -8.74
N LEU A 178 -15.69 8.22 -8.86
CA LEU A 178 -16.91 7.87 -8.12
C LEU A 178 -17.46 6.46 -8.39
N ASP A 179 -17.16 5.88 -9.55
CA ASP A 179 -17.57 4.51 -9.89
C ASP A 179 -16.52 3.46 -9.49
N GLY A 180 -15.44 3.87 -8.83
CA GLY A 180 -14.39 2.96 -8.39
C GLY A 180 -13.52 2.38 -9.50
N SER A 181 -13.75 2.74 -10.76
CA SER A 181 -13.06 2.13 -11.91
C SER A 181 -11.57 2.49 -11.98
N HIS A 182 -11.19 3.65 -11.44
CA HIS A 182 -9.82 4.17 -11.50
C HIS A 182 -9.45 4.94 -10.23
N TYR A 183 -8.22 4.76 -9.78
CA TYR A 183 -7.64 5.59 -8.72
C TYR A 183 -6.37 6.24 -9.24
N TYR A 184 -6.53 7.44 -9.79
CA TYR A 184 -5.46 8.15 -10.46
C TYR A 184 -4.56 8.89 -9.48
N SER A 185 -3.26 8.69 -9.60
CA SER A 185 -2.20 9.56 -9.07
C SER A 185 -1.63 10.39 -10.22
N VAL A 186 -1.70 11.72 -10.09
CA VAL A 186 -1.53 12.66 -11.18
C VAL A 186 -0.49 13.72 -10.80
N ARG A 187 0.44 14.02 -11.71
CA ARG A 187 1.36 15.16 -11.60
C ARG A 187 0.98 16.24 -12.61
N ILE A 188 0.48 17.36 -12.11
CA ILE A 188 0.14 18.54 -12.92
C ILE A 188 1.25 19.58 -12.80
N ASP A 189 1.78 20.06 -13.93
CA ASP A 189 2.83 21.07 -13.95
C ASP A 189 2.40 22.34 -13.19
N ALA A 190 3.19 22.72 -12.18
CA ALA A 190 2.84 23.79 -11.26
C ALA A 190 2.96 25.21 -11.85
N ILE A 191 3.32 25.32 -13.14
CA ILE A 191 3.45 26.59 -13.86
C ILE A 191 2.39 26.72 -14.94
N THR A 192 2.24 25.69 -15.75
CA THR A 192 1.39 25.68 -16.95
C THR A 192 0.06 24.98 -16.74
N GLY A 193 -0.04 24.10 -15.74
CA GLY A 193 -1.21 23.25 -15.51
C GLY A 193 -1.34 22.08 -16.47
N THR A 194 -0.31 21.75 -17.26
CA THR A 194 -0.32 20.59 -18.15
C THR A 194 -0.13 19.30 -17.36
N LEU A 195 -0.75 18.21 -17.81
CA LEU A 195 -0.48 16.89 -17.28
C LEU A 195 0.95 16.43 -17.61
N LEU A 196 1.73 16.07 -16.58
CA LEU A 196 3.10 15.57 -16.74
C LEU A 196 3.19 14.05 -16.61
N ALA A 197 2.44 13.46 -15.67
CA ALA A 197 2.40 12.02 -15.46
C ALA A 197 1.09 11.58 -14.82
N THR A 198 0.68 10.35 -15.10
CA THR A 198 -0.49 9.69 -14.51
C THR A 198 -0.17 8.24 -14.25
N ASN A 199 -0.57 7.75 -13.07
CA ASN A 199 -0.55 6.35 -12.69
C ASN A 199 -1.95 5.98 -12.22
N ASP A 200 -2.46 4.83 -12.63
CA ASP A 200 -3.69 4.27 -12.08
C ASP A 200 -3.34 3.19 -11.05
N TRP A 201 -3.92 3.30 -9.85
CA TRP A 201 -3.73 2.35 -8.76
C TRP A 201 -4.80 1.25 -8.74
N VAL A 202 -5.84 1.33 -9.57
CA VAL A 202 -6.76 0.21 -9.80
C VAL A 202 -6.11 -0.76 -10.78
N VAL A 203 -5.79 -1.95 -10.28
CA VAL A 203 -5.29 -3.05 -11.12
C VAL A 203 -6.49 -3.74 -11.77
N SER A 204 -6.55 -3.71 -13.10
CA SER A 204 -7.53 -4.46 -13.88
C SER A 204 -6.86 -5.58 -14.66
N CYS A 205 -7.57 -6.70 -14.79
CA CYS A 205 -7.18 -7.80 -15.65
C CYS A 205 -8.38 -8.15 -16.54
N ASP A 206 -8.18 -8.15 -17.86
CA ASP A 206 -9.15 -8.64 -18.83
C ASP A 206 -8.60 -9.91 -19.47
N PHE A 207 -9.39 -10.98 -19.46
CA PHE A 207 -9.02 -12.27 -20.04
C PHE A 207 -9.40 -12.37 -21.53
N GLY A 208 -10.06 -11.34 -22.09
CA GLY A 208 -10.50 -11.30 -23.47
C GLY A 208 -11.55 -12.36 -23.82
N GLU A 209 -12.01 -12.39 -25.07
CA GLU A 209 -13.04 -13.33 -25.52
C GLU A 209 -12.54 -14.78 -25.74
N ASN A 210 -11.22 -15.02 -25.67
CA ASN A 210 -10.62 -16.32 -25.97
C ASN A 210 -10.06 -17.00 -24.71
N SER A 211 -10.95 -17.30 -23.76
CA SER A 211 -10.68 -18.31 -22.74
C SER A 211 -10.68 -19.70 -23.37
N ASN A 212 -9.65 -20.01 -24.15
CA ASN A 212 -9.36 -21.41 -24.44
C ASN A 212 -9.04 -22.08 -23.10
N PRO A 213 -9.77 -23.11 -22.67
CA PRO A 213 -9.40 -23.87 -21.49
C PRO A 213 -8.07 -24.53 -21.79
N ILE A 214 -6.98 -23.92 -21.33
CA ILE A 214 -5.69 -24.58 -21.26
C ILE A 214 -5.90 -25.66 -20.20
N SER A 215 -6.03 -26.92 -20.62
CA SER A 215 -5.82 -28.06 -19.73
C SER A 215 -4.38 -27.97 -19.26
N VAL A 216 -4.17 -27.32 -18.12
CA VAL A 216 -2.92 -27.45 -17.40
C VAL A 216 -2.91 -28.88 -16.88
N THR A 217 -1.97 -29.69 -17.37
CA THR A 217 -1.68 -30.97 -16.74
C THR A 217 -1.25 -30.67 -15.31
N ASN A 218 -1.86 -31.34 -14.33
CA ASN A 218 -1.48 -31.28 -12.92
C ASN A 218 0.00 -31.66 -12.78
N GLU A 219 0.90 -30.69 -12.96
CA GLU A 219 2.29 -30.84 -12.58
C GLU A 219 2.39 -30.46 -11.11
N GLU A 220 2.86 -31.42 -10.30
CA GLU A 220 3.09 -31.24 -8.87
C GLU A 220 3.93 -29.97 -8.64
N SER A 221 3.50 -29.13 -7.70
CA SER A 221 4.21 -27.91 -7.39
C SER A 221 5.63 -28.22 -6.91
N VAL A 222 6.64 -27.77 -7.65
CA VAL A 222 8.06 -27.94 -7.28
C VAL A 222 8.40 -27.15 -5.99
N LEU A 223 7.55 -26.20 -5.60
CA LEU A 223 7.76 -25.33 -4.44
C LEU A 223 7.06 -25.83 -3.18
N PHE A 224 6.00 -26.62 -3.30
CA PHE A 224 5.22 -27.12 -2.17
C PHE A 224 5.14 -28.64 -2.24
N PRO A 225 5.83 -29.38 -1.34
CA PRO A 225 5.62 -30.81 -1.22
C PRO A 225 4.17 -31.08 -0.85
N GLU A 226 3.56 -32.10 -1.47
CA GLU A 226 2.25 -32.63 -1.12
C GLU A 226 2.32 -33.21 0.31
N ASN A 227 2.09 -32.36 1.30
CA ASN A 227 1.92 -32.81 2.67
C ASN A 227 0.47 -33.26 2.82
N GLU A 228 0.27 -34.50 3.28
CA GLU A 228 -1.04 -35.02 3.61
C GLU A 228 -1.77 -34.06 4.57
N ALA A 229 -3.02 -33.74 4.22
CA ALA A 229 -3.91 -32.95 5.04
C ALA A 229 -4.01 -33.57 6.45
N ILE A 230 -3.45 -32.89 7.44
CA ILE A 230 -3.60 -33.28 8.84
C ILE A 230 -5.01 -32.89 9.25
N SER A 231 -5.90 -33.88 9.39
CA SER A 231 -7.26 -33.65 9.86
C SER A 231 -7.25 -33.41 11.38
N PHE A 232 -7.38 -32.15 11.80
CA PHE A 232 -7.73 -31.83 13.18
C PHE A 232 -9.26 -31.82 13.33
N ASN A 233 -9.80 -32.74 14.13
CA ASN A 233 -11.18 -32.67 14.57
C ASN A 233 -11.28 -31.62 15.69
N VAL A 234 -11.53 -30.36 15.33
CA VAL A 234 -12.07 -29.38 16.27
C VAL A 234 -13.58 -29.51 16.26
N VAL A 235 -14.14 -29.90 17.41
CA VAL A 235 -15.58 -29.91 17.62
C VAL A 235 -16.03 -28.45 17.80
N GLY A 236 -16.60 -27.85 16.74
CA GLY A 236 -17.33 -26.57 16.84
C GLY A 236 -16.95 -25.44 15.88
N GLY A 237 -16.15 -25.67 14.83
CA GLY A 237 -15.77 -24.62 13.86
C GLY A 237 -16.59 -24.63 12.56
N ALA A 238 -16.46 -23.56 11.77
CA ALA A 238 -17.07 -23.41 10.45
C ALA A 238 -16.55 -24.44 9.45
N GLN A 239 -17.33 -24.80 8.43
CA GLN A 239 -16.93 -25.74 7.39
C GLN A 239 -17.05 -25.10 6.00
N TYR A 240 -16.08 -25.35 5.13
CA TYR A 240 -16.03 -24.76 3.79
C TYR A 240 -15.68 -25.78 2.74
N ARG A 241 -16.38 -25.76 1.61
CA ARG A 241 -15.91 -26.41 0.38
C ARG A 241 -14.86 -25.53 -0.28
N VAL A 242 -13.62 -26.01 -0.34
CA VAL A 242 -12.45 -25.24 -0.82
C VAL A 242 -11.61 -26.03 -1.80
N PHE A 243 -10.94 -25.33 -2.71
CA PHE A 243 -9.75 -25.86 -3.38
C PHE A 243 -8.56 -25.65 -2.43
N ALA A 244 -8.27 -26.67 -1.62
CA ALA A 244 -7.27 -26.55 -0.56
C ALA A 244 -5.86 -26.37 -1.14
N MET A 245 -5.02 -25.57 -0.47
CA MET A 245 -3.61 -25.44 -0.84
C MET A 245 -2.96 -26.84 -0.96
N PRO A 246 -2.13 -27.09 -1.99
CA PRO A 246 -1.55 -26.12 -2.93
C PRO A 246 -2.38 -25.85 -4.20
N ILE A 247 -3.64 -26.32 -4.27
CA ILE A 247 -4.48 -26.15 -5.46
C ILE A 247 -4.80 -24.66 -5.63
N GLU A 248 -4.28 -24.04 -6.69
CA GLU A 248 -4.47 -22.62 -6.98
C GLU A 248 -5.87 -22.30 -7.50
N SER A 249 -6.45 -23.21 -8.28
CA SER A 249 -7.74 -22.98 -8.93
C SER A 249 -8.47 -24.29 -9.25
N PRO A 250 -9.75 -24.22 -9.63
CA PRO A 250 -10.52 -25.42 -10.00
C PRO A 250 -9.97 -26.22 -11.18
N SER A 251 -9.11 -25.62 -12.01
CA SER A 251 -8.46 -26.33 -13.11
C SER A 251 -7.23 -27.13 -12.68
N HIS A 252 -6.75 -26.96 -11.45
CA HIS A 252 -5.52 -27.57 -10.92
C HIS A 252 -5.76 -28.69 -9.91
N GLY A 253 -7.02 -29.02 -9.59
CA GLY A 253 -7.35 -30.06 -8.63
C GLY A 253 -8.83 -30.11 -8.28
N THR A 254 -9.20 -31.06 -7.43
CA THR A 254 -10.57 -31.21 -6.93
C THR A 254 -10.75 -30.45 -5.62
N ASP A 255 -11.95 -29.95 -5.38
CA ASP A 255 -12.31 -29.35 -4.09
C ASP A 255 -12.39 -30.41 -2.97
N ALA A 256 -12.33 -29.94 -1.74
CA ALA A 256 -12.50 -30.72 -0.53
C ALA A 256 -13.34 -29.95 0.48
N LEU A 257 -14.09 -30.67 1.30
CA LEU A 257 -14.84 -30.09 2.41
C LEU A 257 -13.92 -30.04 3.64
N THR A 258 -13.48 -28.84 4.01
CA THR A 258 -12.51 -28.62 5.09
C THR A 258 -13.20 -28.03 6.31
N ALA A 259 -13.02 -28.68 7.45
CA ALA A 259 -13.48 -28.17 8.74
C ALA A 259 -12.45 -27.21 9.32
N ASP A 260 -12.91 -26.03 9.71
CA ASP A 260 -12.18 -24.96 10.36
C ASP A 260 -10.76 -24.69 9.82
N PRO A 261 -10.63 -24.29 8.55
CA PRO A 261 -9.33 -23.93 7.98
C PRO A 261 -8.67 -22.74 8.70
N SER A 262 -9.42 -21.99 9.52
CA SER A 262 -8.87 -20.88 10.31
C SER A 262 -8.09 -21.34 11.55
N GLY A 263 -8.32 -22.57 12.00
CA GLY A 263 -7.59 -23.19 13.12
C GLY A 263 -6.18 -23.67 12.77
N ASP A 264 -5.82 -23.73 11.49
CA ASP A 264 -4.49 -24.12 11.03
C ASP A 264 -3.50 -22.94 11.14
N GLY A 265 -2.97 -22.70 12.35
CA GLY A 265 -1.89 -21.73 12.60
C GLY A 265 -2.04 -20.91 13.88
N ASP A 266 -1.34 -19.78 13.96
CA ASP A 266 -1.41 -18.81 15.07
C ASP A 266 -2.63 -17.87 14.95
N GLY A 267 -3.75 -18.38 14.41
CA GLY A 267 -4.99 -17.65 14.20
C GLY A 267 -5.72 -17.31 15.50
N SER A 268 -6.84 -16.59 15.39
CA SER A 268 -7.71 -16.31 16.54
C SER A 268 -8.17 -17.63 17.18
N PRO A 269 -8.05 -17.80 18.52
CA PRO A 269 -8.52 -19.01 19.19
C PRO A 269 -10.06 -19.15 19.18
N PHE A 270 -10.78 -18.12 18.72
CA PHE A 270 -12.23 -18.11 18.58
C PHE A 270 -12.72 -18.33 17.12
N GLY A 271 -11.79 -18.50 16.17
CA GLY A 271 -12.10 -18.64 14.76
C GLY A 271 -12.30 -17.30 14.04
N TRP A 272 -12.63 -17.36 12.74
CA TRP A 272 -12.72 -16.17 11.87
C TRP A 272 -14.03 -15.36 12.02
N HIS A 273 -15.14 -16.03 12.35
CA HIS A 273 -16.48 -15.43 12.49
C HIS A 273 -16.74 -14.79 13.86
N ASP A 274 -15.81 -15.00 14.80
CA ASP A 274 -15.76 -14.32 16.10
C ASP A 274 -14.76 -13.15 15.99
N THR A 275 -15.26 -11.95 16.26
CA THR A 275 -14.58 -10.67 16.10
C THR A 275 -14.44 -9.90 17.41
N ASP A 276 -15.10 -10.34 18.49
CA ASP A 276 -15.05 -9.68 19.80
C ASP A 276 -14.37 -10.52 20.91
N GLY A 277 -14.04 -11.77 20.62
CA GLY A 277 -13.38 -12.71 21.53
C GLY A 277 -14.29 -13.30 22.61
N ALA A 278 -15.62 -13.18 22.47
CA ALA A 278 -16.61 -13.80 23.33
C ALA A 278 -17.21 -15.03 22.65
N PRO A 279 -17.35 -16.19 23.34
CA PRO A 279 -17.81 -17.41 22.69
C PRO A 279 -19.11 -17.26 21.87
N GLY A 280 -18.97 -17.35 20.55
CA GLY A 280 -20.07 -17.25 19.59
C GLY A 280 -19.57 -16.67 18.26
N ALA A 281 -20.35 -16.84 17.20
CA ALA A 281 -20.08 -16.13 15.95
C ALA A 281 -20.92 -14.86 15.89
N GLU A 282 -20.31 -13.72 15.58
CA GLU A 282 -21.05 -12.47 15.33
C GLU A 282 -21.65 -12.47 13.93
N PHE A 283 -21.01 -13.18 13.00
CA PHE A 283 -21.42 -13.28 11.62
C PHE A 283 -21.65 -14.74 11.24
N THR A 284 -22.74 -15.00 10.52
CA THR A 284 -23.00 -16.30 9.88
C THR A 284 -22.68 -16.29 8.39
N ILE A 285 -22.42 -15.10 7.85
CA ILE A 285 -21.99 -14.85 6.48
C ILE A 285 -20.47 -14.87 6.35
N THR A 286 -19.91 -14.93 5.14
CA THR A 286 -18.47 -14.86 4.86
C THR A 286 -17.81 -13.52 5.25
N ARG A 287 -17.77 -13.22 6.54
CA ARG A 287 -17.25 -12.00 7.15
C ARG A 287 -16.57 -12.34 8.47
N GLY A 288 -15.35 -11.86 8.61
CA GLY A 288 -14.62 -11.90 9.87
C GLY A 288 -14.01 -10.55 10.24
N ASN A 289 -12.98 -10.61 11.07
CA ASN A 289 -12.33 -9.41 11.62
C ASN A 289 -11.45 -8.63 10.61
N ASN A 290 -11.03 -9.27 9.51
CA ASN A 290 -10.09 -8.70 8.53
C ASN A 290 -10.66 -8.58 7.11
N VAL A 291 -11.65 -9.39 6.75
CA VAL A 291 -12.21 -9.47 5.40
C VAL A 291 -13.73 -9.68 5.48
N TRP A 292 -14.46 -8.96 4.63
CA TRP A 292 -15.86 -9.23 4.32
C TRP A 292 -15.96 -9.59 2.83
N SER A 293 -16.23 -10.86 2.54
CA SER A 293 -16.42 -11.35 1.18
C SER A 293 -17.89 -11.24 0.80
N GLN A 294 -18.17 -10.53 -0.29
CA GLN A 294 -19.51 -10.27 -0.83
C GLN A 294 -19.41 -10.08 -2.34
N ASP A 295 -20.53 -10.21 -3.05
CA ASP A 295 -20.61 -9.80 -4.44
C ASP A 295 -20.54 -8.27 -4.59
N ASP A 296 -20.16 -7.80 -5.79
CA ASP A 296 -20.30 -6.40 -6.21
C ASP A 296 -20.76 -6.35 -7.67
N ILE A 297 -21.89 -7.02 -7.96
CA ILE A 297 -22.37 -7.18 -9.34
C ILE A 297 -22.70 -5.85 -10.01
N ASN A 298 -23.13 -4.87 -9.22
CA ASN A 298 -23.47 -3.55 -9.72
C ASN A 298 -22.24 -2.62 -9.84
N GLY A 299 -21.06 -3.08 -9.43
CA GLY A 299 -19.78 -2.38 -9.54
C GLY A 299 -19.77 -1.05 -8.80
N ASN A 300 -20.46 -0.96 -7.67
CA ASN A 300 -20.60 0.30 -6.94
C ASN A 300 -19.76 0.35 -5.65
N ASN A 301 -18.95 -0.69 -5.38
CA ASN A 301 -18.18 -0.85 -4.15
C ASN A 301 -19.03 -0.71 -2.86
N GLY A 302 -20.34 -0.94 -2.96
CA GLY A 302 -21.29 -0.89 -1.86
C GLY A 302 -21.37 -2.23 -1.13
N THR A 303 -22.45 -2.46 -0.39
CA THR A 303 -22.71 -3.78 0.22
C THR A 303 -23.48 -4.66 -0.75
N GLY A 304 -22.89 -5.80 -1.11
CA GLY A 304 -23.56 -6.88 -1.83
C GLY A 304 -24.02 -8.01 -0.92
N SER A 305 -24.31 -9.14 -1.53
CA SER A 305 -24.72 -10.38 -0.87
C SER A 305 -23.47 -11.19 -0.48
N SER A 306 -23.51 -11.81 0.68
CA SER A 306 -22.49 -12.75 1.16
C SER A 306 -23.13 -14.11 1.33
N ALA A 307 -22.37 -15.18 1.05
CA ALA A 307 -22.82 -16.53 1.38
C ALA A 307 -23.06 -16.64 2.89
N ASP A 308 -24.19 -17.22 3.29
CA ASP A 308 -24.62 -17.40 4.69
C ASP A 308 -24.62 -18.89 5.05
N GLY A 309 -23.68 -19.31 5.90
CA GLY A 309 -23.59 -20.69 6.40
C GLY A 309 -24.58 -20.98 7.53
N GLY A 310 -25.40 -20.00 7.90
CA GLY A 310 -26.37 -20.08 9.00
C GLY A 310 -25.71 -20.31 10.35
N ALA A 311 -26.52 -20.73 11.34
CA ALA A 311 -26.04 -20.93 12.71
C ALA A 311 -24.99 -22.06 12.85
N SER A 312 -24.90 -22.96 11.87
CA SER A 312 -23.91 -24.03 11.81
C SER A 312 -22.60 -23.62 11.12
N LEU A 313 -22.56 -22.45 10.48
CA LEU A 313 -21.43 -21.98 9.67
C LEU A 313 -21.01 -23.04 8.63
N ASP A 314 -21.99 -23.59 7.92
CA ASP A 314 -21.79 -24.62 6.90
C ASP A 314 -21.84 -23.98 5.50
N PHE A 315 -20.66 -23.85 4.89
CA PHE A 315 -20.47 -23.25 3.57
C PHE A 315 -20.20 -24.35 2.53
N ASP A 316 -21.05 -25.38 2.51
CA ASP A 316 -21.08 -26.44 1.50
C ASP A 316 -22.16 -26.18 0.43
N PHE A 317 -21.92 -25.17 -0.41
CA PHE A 317 -22.84 -24.83 -1.50
C PHE A 317 -22.49 -25.58 -2.78
N PRO A 318 -23.50 -25.99 -3.58
CA PRO A 318 -23.24 -26.47 -4.94
C PRO A 318 -22.66 -25.34 -5.79
N TYR A 319 -21.73 -25.66 -6.68
CA TYR A 319 -21.20 -24.72 -7.67
C TYR A 319 -21.22 -25.33 -9.08
N ASP A 320 -21.45 -24.51 -10.11
CA ASP A 320 -21.36 -24.92 -11.53
C ASP A 320 -20.50 -23.93 -12.31
N PHE A 321 -19.33 -24.38 -12.77
CA PHE A 321 -18.42 -23.57 -13.58
C PHE A 321 -18.95 -23.24 -14.99
N ASN A 322 -20.04 -23.87 -15.41
CA ASN A 322 -20.67 -23.59 -16.70
C ASN A 322 -21.85 -22.61 -16.57
N ALA A 323 -22.21 -22.22 -15.35
CA ALA A 323 -23.26 -21.23 -15.09
C ALA A 323 -22.64 -19.83 -14.89
N PRO A 324 -23.31 -18.75 -15.35
CA PRO A 324 -22.96 -17.40 -14.95
C PRO A 324 -22.90 -17.26 -13.42
N PRO A 325 -21.89 -16.58 -12.85
CA PRO A 325 -21.76 -16.43 -11.40
C PRO A 325 -22.99 -15.82 -10.71
N ILE A 326 -23.73 -14.95 -11.41
CA ILE A 326 -25.00 -14.36 -10.92
C ILE A 326 -26.05 -15.42 -10.58
N ASP A 327 -26.04 -16.57 -11.25
CA ASP A 327 -26.99 -17.66 -11.01
C ASP A 327 -26.59 -18.52 -9.80
N MET A 328 -25.41 -18.28 -9.23
CA MET A 328 -24.83 -19.01 -8.09
C MET A 328 -24.82 -18.18 -6.80
N ILE A 329 -25.39 -16.98 -6.80
CA ILE A 329 -25.51 -16.14 -5.61
C ILE A 329 -26.85 -16.45 -4.95
N GLU A 330 -26.80 -16.95 -3.72
CA GLU A 330 -27.96 -17.21 -2.86
C GLU A 330 -28.30 -16.02 -1.95
#